data_AF-A0A243S4U6-F1
#
_entry.id   AF-A0A243S4U6-F1
#
_cell.length_a   1.000
_cell.length_b   1.000
_cell.length_c   1.000
_cell.angle_alpha   90.00
_cell.angle_beta   90.00
_cell.angle_gamma   90.00
#
_symmetry.space_group_name_H-M   'P 1'
#
loop_
_entity.id
_entity.type
_entity.pdbx_description
1 polymer ?
#
loop_
_entity_poly.entity_id
_entity_poly.type
_entity_poly.pdbx_seq_one_letter_code
_entity_poly.pdbx_strand_id
1 'polypeptide(L)'
;PHTTPVDQVPPGRGYARLGTGPVHRLQVPATPNPYDDATSDAHRQAVLDLLPPRTTPADGETVPDPDPAHGEAEPVEPRTEPVPEPEPEPEPVAPEPVPVLTEPTEPTERKPVPVLTEPTERKPVPVLTNPTKTS
;
A
#
# COMPACT_ATOMS: atom_id res chain seq x y z
N PRO A 1 22.44 -8.48 -22.36
CA PRO A 1 22.07 -7.56 -21.27
C PRO A 1 21.48 -8.31 -20.07
N HIS A 2 22.10 -8.17 -18.90
CA HIS A 2 21.61 -8.71 -17.63
C HIS A 2 21.42 -7.55 -16.66
N THR A 3 20.21 -7.38 -16.15
CA THR A 3 19.95 -6.50 -15.00
C THR A 3 19.90 -7.36 -13.76
N THR A 4 20.40 -6.85 -12.64
CA THR A 4 20.19 -7.46 -11.33
C THR A 4 18.69 -7.68 -11.10
N PRO A 5 18.24 -8.88 -10.67
CA PRO A 5 16.83 -9.10 -10.34
C PRO A 5 16.43 -8.19 -9.18
N VAL A 6 15.24 -7.59 -9.27
CA VAL A 6 14.70 -6.70 -8.24
C VAL A 6 14.35 -7.53 -7.01
N ASP A 7 14.81 -7.13 -5.82
CA ASP A 7 14.65 -7.86 -4.55
C ASP A 7 13.20 -8.18 -4.20
N GLN A 8 12.26 -7.34 -4.64
CA GLN A 8 10.84 -7.52 -4.39
C GLN A 8 10.03 -7.23 -5.66
N VAL A 9 9.36 -8.27 -6.16
CA VAL A 9 8.46 -8.14 -7.30
C VAL A 9 7.10 -7.69 -6.77
N PRO A 10 6.48 -6.63 -7.33
CA PRO A 10 5.15 -6.21 -6.91
C PRO A 10 4.16 -7.37 -7.01
N PRO A 11 3.22 -7.50 -6.04
CA PRO A 11 2.18 -8.52 -6.10
C PRO A 11 1.39 -8.41 -7.41
N GLY A 12 0.91 -9.55 -7.91
CA GLY A 12 0.16 -9.59 -9.17
C GLY A 12 1.02 -9.64 -10.44
N ARG A 13 2.37 -9.67 -10.34
CA ARG A 13 3.22 -9.96 -11.50
C ARG A 13 3.14 -11.44 -11.86
N GLY A 14 2.77 -11.76 -13.09
CA GLY A 14 2.68 -13.15 -13.53
C GLY A 14 2.69 -13.35 -15.03
N TYR A 15 2.45 -14.59 -15.42
CA TYR A 15 2.30 -15.02 -16.80
C TYR A 15 0.94 -15.69 -16.96
N ALA A 16 0.20 -15.37 -18.01
CA ALA A 16 -1.06 -16.04 -18.31
C ALA A 16 -1.14 -16.44 -19.77
N ARG A 17 -1.87 -17.52 -20.04
CA ARG A 17 -2.26 -17.94 -21.39
C ARG A 17 -3.73 -17.64 -21.57
N LEU A 18 -4.08 -17.04 -22.70
CA LEU A 18 -5.46 -16.81 -23.10
C LEU A 18 -5.80 -17.85 -24.18
N GLY A 19 -6.63 -18.84 -23.82
CA GLY A 19 -6.90 -20.00 -24.69
C GLY A 19 -5.64 -20.82 -24.99
N THR A 20 -5.49 -21.25 -26.25
CA THR A 20 -4.32 -21.99 -26.74
C THR A 20 -3.16 -21.08 -27.19
N GLY A 21 -3.29 -19.77 -26.97
CA GLY A 21 -2.36 -18.75 -27.43
C GLY A 21 -1.03 -18.68 -26.67
N PRO A 22 -0.17 -17.71 -27.04
CA PRO A 22 1.09 -17.46 -26.38
C PRO A 22 0.92 -17.02 -24.92
N VAL A 23 2.01 -17.16 -24.16
CA VAL A 23 2.07 -16.72 -22.77
C VAL A 23 2.35 -15.22 -22.74
N HIS A 24 1.53 -14.46 -22.02
CA HIS A 24 1.68 -13.02 -21.83
C HIS A 24 2.13 -12.69 -20.41
N ARG A 25 3.02 -11.69 -20.29
CA ARG A 25 3.36 -11.08 -19.00
C ARG A 25 2.27 -10.12 -18.58
N LEU A 26 1.71 -10.33 -17.41
CA LEU A 26 0.64 -9.50 -16.87
C LEU A 26 1.05 -8.91 -15.53
N GLN A 27 0.51 -7.73 -15.26
CA GLN A 27 0.50 -7.10 -13.94
C GLN A 27 -0.95 -6.98 -13.51
N VAL A 28 -1.35 -7.75 -12.52
CA VAL A 28 -2.63 -7.54 -11.85
C VAL A 28 -2.44 -6.33 -10.92
N PRO A 29 -3.25 -5.26 -11.08
CA PRO A 29 -3.21 -4.16 -10.14
C PRO A 29 -3.68 -4.65 -8.77
N ALA A 30 -3.10 -4.10 -7.70
CA ALA A 30 -3.66 -4.31 -6.36
C ALA A 30 -5.09 -3.77 -6.36
N THR A 31 -6.05 -4.61 -5.96
CA THR A 31 -7.46 -4.22 -5.81
C THR A 31 -7.65 -3.70 -4.39
N PRO A 32 -7.77 -2.36 -4.17
CA PRO A 32 -8.16 -1.84 -2.87
C PRO A 32 -9.54 -2.38 -2.48
N ASN A 33 -9.71 -2.80 -1.23
CA ASN A 33 -10.97 -3.32 -0.72
C ASN A 33 -11.94 -2.15 -0.46
N PRO A 34 -13.09 -2.05 -1.15
CA PRO A 34 -13.99 -0.92 -1.00
C PRO A 34 -14.63 -0.80 0.39
N TYR A 35 -14.67 -1.89 1.17
CA TYR A 35 -15.24 -1.88 2.53
C TYR A 35 -14.21 -1.66 3.62
N ASP A 36 -12.94 -1.50 3.27
CA ASP A 36 -11.88 -1.19 4.22
C ASP A 36 -11.77 0.33 4.46
N ASP A 37 -11.51 0.70 5.71
CA ASP A 37 -11.45 2.10 6.14
C ASP A 37 -10.18 2.82 5.66
N ALA A 38 -9.10 2.09 5.35
CA ALA A 38 -7.87 2.68 4.81
C ALA A 38 -7.97 3.01 3.31
N THR A 39 -9.05 2.58 2.63
CA THR A 39 -9.28 2.91 1.22
C THR A 39 -9.88 4.31 1.08
N SER A 40 -9.17 5.21 0.39
CA SER A 40 -9.66 6.56 0.09
C SER A 40 -11.00 6.55 -0.66
N ASP A 41 -11.88 7.51 -0.38
CA ASP A 41 -13.24 7.57 -0.96
C ASP A 41 -13.27 7.54 -2.49
N ALA A 42 -12.33 8.23 -3.16
CA ALA A 42 -12.25 8.24 -4.63
C ALA A 42 -11.97 6.84 -5.20
N HIS A 43 -11.05 6.08 -4.61
CA HIS A 43 -10.79 4.70 -5.00
C HIS A 43 -11.95 3.77 -4.63
N ARG A 44 -12.59 3.98 -3.47
CA ARG A 44 -13.78 3.22 -3.06
C ARG A 44 -14.89 3.37 -4.11
N GLN A 45 -15.22 4.59 -4.52
CA GLN A 45 -16.28 4.84 -5.49
C GLN A 45 -15.96 4.21 -6.86
N ALA A 46 -14.73 4.38 -7.35
CA ALA A 46 -14.31 3.81 -8.63
C ALA A 46 -14.43 2.28 -8.65
N VAL A 47 -14.15 1.61 -7.53
CA VAL A 47 -14.33 0.15 -7.41
C VAL A 47 -15.81 -0.21 -7.37
N LEU A 48 -16.62 0.49 -6.56
CA LEU A 48 -18.06 0.22 -6.45
C LEU A 48 -18.79 0.37 -7.79
N ASP A 49 -18.41 1.35 -8.61
CA ASP A 49 -18.99 1.58 -9.94
C ASP A 49 -18.68 0.46 -10.94
N LEU A 50 -17.58 -0.28 -10.73
CA LEU A 50 -17.19 -1.41 -11.57
C LEU A 50 -17.88 -2.73 -11.15
N LEU A 51 -18.37 -2.80 -9.90
CA LEU A 51 -19.01 -4.02 -9.42
C LEU A 51 -20.35 -4.23 -10.12
N PRO A 52 -20.71 -5.49 -10.44
CA PRO A 52 -22.06 -5.81 -10.87
C PRO A 52 -23.09 -5.29 -9.86
N PRO A 53 -24.31 -4.94 -10.31
CA PRO A 53 -25.38 -4.56 -9.40
C PRO A 53 -25.54 -5.60 -8.30
N ARG A 54 -25.61 -5.17 -7.04
CA ARG A 54 -25.88 -6.09 -5.92
C ARG A 54 -27.33 -6.53 -5.97
N THR A 55 -27.59 -7.60 -6.72
CA THR A 55 -28.87 -8.28 -6.70
C THR A 55 -28.95 -9.16 -5.46
N THR A 56 -30.09 -9.19 -4.79
CA THR A 56 -30.47 -10.36 -3.97
C THR A 56 -30.36 -11.61 -4.86
N PRO A 57 -29.88 -12.75 -4.35
CA PRO A 57 -29.88 -13.99 -5.12
C PRO A 57 -31.28 -14.18 -5.70
N ALA A 58 -31.36 -14.47 -6.99
CA ALA A 58 -32.63 -14.74 -7.66
C ALA A 58 -33.33 -15.86 -6.88
N ASP A 59 -34.57 -15.63 -6.46
CA ASP A 59 -35.42 -16.53 -5.67
C ASP A 59 -35.11 -18.01 -5.95
N GLY A 60 -34.32 -18.66 -5.09
CA GLY A 60 -34.02 -20.09 -5.23
C GLY A 60 -32.71 -20.58 -4.64
N GLU A 61 -31.69 -19.73 -4.50
CA GLU A 61 -30.47 -20.12 -3.77
C GLU A 61 -30.57 -19.62 -2.33
N THR A 62 -31.23 -20.42 -1.48
CA THR A 62 -31.07 -20.30 -0.02
C THR A 62 -29.58 -20.44 0.26
N VAL A 63 -28.91 -19.31 0.51
CA VAL A 63 -27.70 -19.32 1.33
C VAL A 63 -28.14 -20.00 2.62
N PRO A 64 -27.60 -21.18 2.99
CA PRO A 64 -27.94 -21.77 4.27
C PRO A 64 -27.70 -20.69 5.32
N ASP A 65 -28.73 -20.42 6.13
CA ASP A 65 -28.58 -19.64 7.37
C ASP A 65 -27.27 -20.11 8.00
N PRO A 66 -26.35 -19.21 8.39
CA PRO A 66 -25.18 -19.64 9.12
C PRO A 66 -25.69 -20.39 10.34
N ASP A 67 -25.58 -21.72 10.28
CA ASP A 67 -25.90 -22.58 11.39
C ASP A 67 -25.15 -21.96 12.59
N PRO A 68 -25.82 -21.55 13.68
CA PRO A 68 -25.13 -20.95 14.81
C PRO A 68 -24.01 -21.86 15.36
N ALA A 69 -23.98 -23.14 14.94
CA ALA A 69 -22.93 -24.11 15.21
C ALA A 69 -21.63 -23.97 14.36
N HIS A 70 -21.55 -23.08 13.38
CA HIS A 70 -20.35 -22.90 12.54
C HIS A 70 -20.03 -21.43 12.27
N GLY A 71 -19.81 -20.67 13.34
CA GLY A 71 -19.46 -19.25 13.22
C GLY A 71 -19.41 -18.50 14.55
N GLU A 72 -19.82 -19.11 15.65
CA GLU A 72 -19.29 -18.75 16.94
C GLU A 72 -17.83 -19.23 16.93
N ALA A 73 -16.93 -18.34 16.53
CA ALA A 73 -15.66 -18.29 17.22
C ALA A 73 -16.06 -18.19 18.68
N GLU A 74 -16.05 -19.33 19.39
CA GLU A 74 -16.09 -19.31 20.82
C GLU A 74 -15.13 -18.19 21.23
N PRO A 75 -15.57 -17.23 22.06
CA PRO A 75 -14.61 -16.40 22.74
C PRO A 75 -13.74 -17.42 23.44
N VAL A 76 -12.54 -17.66 22.90
CA VAL A 76 -11.52 -18.40 23.60
C VAL A 76 -11.37 -17.55 24.85
N GLU A 77 -11.96 -18.01 25.95
CA GLU A 77 -11.75 -17.42 27.25
C GLU A 77 -10.25 -17.17 27.29
N PRO A 78 -9.77 -15.96 27.61
CA PRO A 78 -8.35 -15.78 27.80
C PRO A 78 -7.99 -16.82 28.83
N ARG A 79 -7.31 -17.88 28.37
CA ARG A 79 -6.69 -18.84 29.25
C ARG A 79 -5.84 -17.95 30.11
N THR A 80 -6.25 -17.80 31.36
CA THR A 80 -5.45 -17.16 32.38
C THR A 80 -4.17 -17.98 32.38
N GLU A 81 -3.20 -17.55 31.58
CA GLU A 81 -1.83 -17.91 31.86
C GLU A 81 -1.65 -17.50 33.32
N PRO A 82 -1.25 -18.42 34.22
CA PRO A 82 -0.78 -17.97 35.51
C PRO A 82 0.33 -16.97 35.18
N VAL A 83 0.06 -15.69 35.48
CA VAL A 83 1.09 -14.66 35.51
C VAL A 83 2.24 -15.28 36.27
N PRO A 84 3.43 -15.49 35.65
CA PRO A 84 4.58 -15.89 36.43
C PRO A 84 4.71 -14.84 37.53
N GLU A 85 4.68 -15.33 38.77
CA GLU A 85 4.94 -14.55 39.97
C GLU A 85 6.13 -13.64 39.66
N PRO A 86 6.04 -12.32 39.92
CA PRO A 86 7.13 -11.43 39.58
C PRO A 86 8.39 -11.94 40.30
N GLU A 87 9.41 -12.31 39.52
CA GLU A 87 10.76 -12.45 40.04
C GLU A 87 11.07 -11.17 40.85
N PRO A 88 11.71 -11.28 42.03
CA PRO A 88 11.91 -10.14 42.90
C PRO A 88 12.61 -9.03 42.11
N GLU A 89 12.01 -7.83 42.12
CA GLU A 89 12.60 -6.61 41.59
C GLU A 89 14.05 -6.51 42.09
N PRO A 90 15.05 -6.27 41.22
CA PRO A 90 16.37 -5.93 41.71
C PRO A 90 16.23 -4.65 42.52
N GLU A 91 16.65 -4.70 43.79
CA GLU A 91 16.72 -3.54 44.66
C GLU A 91 17.41 -2.37 43.94
N PRO A 92 16.93 -1.12 44.10
CA PRO A 92 17.53 0.01 43.41
C PRO A 92 18.96 0.21 43.91
N VAL A 93 19.93 -0.27 43.13
CA VAL A 93 21.33 0.10 43.31
C VAL A 93 21.41 1.58 42.97
N ALA A 94 21.72 2.38 43.99
CA ALA A 94 21.91 3.82 43.88
C ALA A 94 22.80 4.15 42.66
N PRO A 95 22.43 5.12 41.81
CA PRO A 95 23.27 5.48 40.68
C PRO A 95 24.57 6.08 41.20
N GLU A 96 25.71 5.42 40.93
CA GLU A 96 27.01 6.08 41.02
C GLU A 96 27.01 7.27 40.04
N PRO A 97 27.42 8.48 40.48
CA PRO A 97 27.41 9.64 39.62
C PRO A 97 28.50 9.50 38.55
N VAL A 98 28.09 9.20 37.31
CA VAL A 98 28.96 9.39 36.14
C VAL A 98 29.19 10.89 35.94
N PRO A 99 30.45 11.36 35.84
CA PRO A 99 30.72 12.77 35.66
C PRO A 99 30.20 13.24 34.29
N VAL A 100 29.29 14.21 34.33
CA VAL A 100 28.82 14.96 33.17
C VAL A 100 29.99 15.77 32.62
N LEU A 101 30.50 15.38 31.45
CA LEU A 101 31.38 16.24 30.66
C LEU A 101 30.51 17.13 29.75
N THR A 102 30.59 18.42 30.01
CA THR A 102 29.86 19.51 29.37
C THR A 102 30.37 19.82 27.95
N GLU A 103 29.41 19.88 26.99
CA GLU A 103 29.24 20.75 25.78
C GLU A 103 30.42 21.01 24.80
N PRO A 104 30.23 21.65 23.61
CA PRO A 104 29.06 21.81 22.72
C PRO A 104 29.37 21.35 21.28
N THR A 105 28.37 21.08 20.42
CA THR A 105 28.60 21.18 18.96
C THR A 105 27.34 21.70 18.26
N GLU A 106 27.53 22.86 17.65
CA GLU A 106 26.56 23.65 16.92
C GLU A 106 25.87 22.84 15.81
N PRO A 107 24.57 23.05 15.53
CA PRO A 107 23.98 22.59 14.29
C PRO A 107 24.55 23.43 13.15
N THR A 108 25.34 22.82 12.27
CA THR A 108 25.74 23.47 11.01
C THR A 108 24.50 23.77 10.18
N GLU A 109 24.15 25.05 10.12
CA GLU A 109 23.17 25.63 9.22
C GLU A 109 23.61 25.39 7.78
N ARG A 110 23.01 24.39 7.11
CA ARG A 110 23.21 24.18 5.67
C ARG A 110 22.55 25.33 4.92
N LYS A 111 23.36 26.26 4.41
CA LYS A 111 22.93 27.31 3.47
C LYS A 111 22.17 26.67 2.29
N PRO A 112 20.99 27.21 1.89
CA PRO A 112 20.36 26.77 0.66
C PRO A 112 21.23 27.18 -0.53
N VAL A 113 21.60 26.20 -1.34
CA VAL A 113 22.23 26.44 -2.64
C VAL A 113 21.16 27.04 -3.55
N PRO A 114 21.35 28.21 -4.18
CA PRO A 114 20.38 28.71 -5.14
C PRO A 114 20.39 27.78 -6.35
N VAL A 115 19.25 27.13 -6.59
CA VAL A 115 19.00 26.41 -7.84
C VAL A 115 18.83 27.46 -8.94
N LEU A 116 19.90 27.69 -9.70
CA LEU A 116 19.84 28.46 -10.95
C LEU A 116 19.26 27.53 -12.04
N THR A 117 17.94 27.37 -12.05
CA THR A 117 17.24 26.85 -13.22
C THR A 117 16.92 28.04 -14.11
N GLU A 118 17.77 28.29 -15.11
CA GLU A 118 17.35 29.11 -16.26
C GLU A 118 16.23 28.36 -17.00
N PRO A 119 15.11 29.02 -17.34
CA PRO A 119 14.12 28.43 -18.23
C PRO A 119 14.72 28.44 -19.64
N THR A 120 15.16 27.27 -20.13
CA THR A 120 15.46 27.11 -21.56
C THR A 120 14.18 27.34 -22.35
N GLU A 121 14.07 28.54 -22.91
CA GLU A 121 13.04 28.98 -23.83
C GLU A 121 13.04 28.03 -25.06
N ARG A 122 12.13 27.06 -25.08
CA ARG A 122 11.84 26.28 -26.27
C ARG A 122 11.19 27.20 -27.30
N LYS A 123 11.97 27.62 -28.31
CA LYS A 123 11.42 28.28 -29.50
C LYS A 123 10.36 27.38 -30.15
N PRO A 124 9.18 27.93 -30.53
CA PRO A 124 8.14 27.13 -31.17
C PRO A 124 8.59 26.70 -32.57
N VAL A 125 8.40 25.42 -32.87
CA VAL A 125 8.55 24.87 -34.22
C VAL A 125 7.35 25.36 -35.04
N PRO A 126 7.52 25.97 -36.23
CA PRO A 126 6.38 26.40 -37.03
C PRO A 126 5.57 25.19 -37.49
N VAL A 127 4.27 25.22 -37.19
CA VAL A 127 3.29 24.25 -37.71
C VAL A 127 3.13 24.51 -39.20
N LEU A 128 3.48 23.51 -40.03
CA LEU A 128 3.24 23.54 -41.46
C LEU A 128 1.74 23.38 -41.71
N THR A 129 1.03 24.47 -42.00
CA THR A 129 -0.37 24.43 -42.43
C THR A 129 -0.44 23.92 -43.87
N ASN A 130 -1.08 22.78 -44.08
CA ASN A 130 -1.43 22.33 -45.43
C ASN A 130 -2.65 23.12 -45.92
N PRO A 131 -2.66 23.64 -47.17
CA PRO A 131 -3.84 24.29 -47.70
C PRO A 131 -4.94 23.26 -47.98
N THR A 132 -6.15 23.55 -47.50
CA THR A 132 -7.37 22.89 -47.92
C THR A 132 -7.60 23.16 -49.40
N LYS A 133 -7.52 22.12 -50.22
CA LYS A 133 -7.98 22.17 -51.61
C LYS A 133 -9.50 22.08 -51.59
N THR A 134 -10.17 23.20 -51.84
CA THR A 134 -11.58 23.25 -52.27
C THR A 134 -11.66 22.60 -53.64
N SER A 135 -12.49 21.56 -53.79
CA SER A 135 -13.05 21.12 -55.06
C SER A 135 -14.33 20.36 -54.82
#